data_AF-A0A1V4IXA8-F1
#
_entry.id   AF-A0A1V4IXA8-F1
#
_cell.length_a   1.000
_cell.length_b   1.000
_cell.length_c   1.000
_cell.angle_alpha   90.00
_cell.angle_beta   90.00
_cell.angle_gamma   90.00
#
_symmetry.space_group_name_H-M   'P 1'
#
loop_
_entity.id
_entity.type
_entity.pdbx_description
1 polymer ?
#
loop_
_entity_poly.entity_id
_entity_poly.type
_entity_poly.pdbx_seq_one_letter_code
_entity_poly.pdbx_strand_id
1 'polypeptide(L)'
;MEINSLSASSINYSTSKTTKAKNESAEKVSESKKCSEDEKLNVFKQEIWKEIDSMPYNREAGISIQITDGAFKRMMKDSKFKDEMIDTLKRDAIATNNSLAGTTLTRIDENGYSGYSYCKENEAAFAAHSSNKDSFYSRKAVKKHDYEAESKKRELQRIYKKKMLDKEDYDNLTEKDLQAQKVYASKQYQKNIGVIDN
;
A
#
# COMPACT_ATOMS: atom_id res chain seq x y z
N MET A 1 3.12 54.48 78.08
CA MET A 1 4.35 53.67 78.16
C MET A 1 5.30 54.17 77.08
N GLU A 2 6.27 54.96 77.53
CA GLU A 2 7.69 54.91 77.20
C GLU A 2 8.20 54.61 75.77
N ILE A 3 8.83 55.68 75.23
CA ILE A 3 10.14 55.83 74.55
C ILE A 3 10.47 55.23 73.16
N ASN A 4 10.94 56.16 72.31
CA ASN A 4 12.13 56.09 71.43
C ASN A 4 12.10 55.11 70.25
N SER A 5 12.78 55.31 69.13
CA SER A 5 13.49 56.42 68.47
C SER A 5 14.00 55.82 67.15
N LEU A 6 14.28 56.69 66.17
CA LEU A 6 15.29 56.55 65.09
C LEU A 6 15.53 55.18 64.39
N SER A 7 15.46 55.20 63.06
CA SER A 7 16.64 55.24 62.15
C SER A 7 16.20 54.76 60.76
N ALA A 8 16.06 55.64 59.77
CA ALA A 8 17.12 56.17 58.91
C ALA A 8 17.93 55.07 58.20
N SER A 9 17.60 54.82 56.92
CA SER A 9 18.58 54.57 55.85
C SER A 9 17.90 54.73 54.47
N SER A 10 17.83 55.99 54.05
CA SER A 10 18.39 56.52 52.81
C SER A 10 18.50 55.61 51.57
N ILE A 11 17.88 56.02 50.46
CA ILE A 11 18.53 56.43 49.18
C ILE A 11 17.75 56.03 47.90
N ASN A 12 17.22 57.09 47.29
CA ASN A 12 17.21 57.48 45.87
C ASN A 12 16.55 56.58 44.81
N TYR A 13 15.35 57.01 44.42
CA TYR A 13 14.91 56.96 43.04
C TYR A 13 15.90 57.71 42.13
N SER A 14 16.40 57.04 41.09
CA SER A 14 16.85 57.72 39.88
C SER A 14 16.48 56.88 38.66
N THR A 15 15.59 57.46 37.87
CA THR A 15 15.14 56.97 36.56
C THR A 15 16.19 57.37 35.53
N SER A 16 16.67 56.42 34.72
CA SER A 16 17.44 56.75 33.51
C SER A 16 16.89 56.00 32.31
N LYS A 17 16.65 56.81 31.28
CA LYS A 17 15.99 56.56 29.99
C LYS A 17 16.71 55.54 29.09
N THR A 18 15.87 54.77 28.40
CA THR A 18 15.89 54.40 26.98
C THR A 18 17.22 54.02 26.30
N THR A 19 17.31 52.76 25.86
CA THR A 19 17.98 52.38 24.60
C THR A 19 17.15 51.35 23.85
N LYS A 20 16.95 51.62 22.55
CA LYS A 20 16.32 50.73 21.58
C LYS A 20 17.00 49.35 21.60
N ALA A 21 16.22 48.28 21.78
CA ALA A 21 16.64 46.94 21.41
C ALA A 21 15.56 46.32 20.51
N LYS A 22 16.04 45.98 19.32
CA LYS A 22 15.35 45.49 18.14
C LYS A 22 14.78 44.08 18.38
N ASN A 23 13.59 43.85 17.84
CA ASN A 23 12.87 42.58 17.80
C ASN A 23 13.68 41.44 17.17
N GLU A 24 14.33 40.55 17.94
CA GLU A 24 14.97 39.34 17.40
C GLU A 24 14.96 38.14 18.41
N SER A 25 13.95 38.02 19.28
CA SER A 25 13.86 36.88 20.24
C SER A 25 12.55 36.09 20.19
N ALA A 26 11.57 36.47 19.35
CA ALA A 26 10.33 35.71 19.21
C ALA A 26 10.47 34.49 18.27
N GLU A 27 11.37 34.52 17.28
CA GLU A 27 11.49 33.48 16.25
C GLU A 27 12.15 32.16 16.74
N LYS A 28 13.14 32.23 17.64
CA LYS A 28 13.84 31.01 18.12
C LYS A 28 13.02 30.15 19.09
N VAL A 29 12.10 30.75 19.85
CA VAL A 29 11.20 30.00 20.74
C VAL A 29 10.07 29.34 19.95
N SER A 30 9.61 29.95 18.85
CA SER A 30 8.61 29.33 17.98
C SER A 30 9.17 28.15 17.19
N GLU A 31 10.41 28.24 16.69
CA GLU A 31 10.98 27.19 15.84
C GLU A 31 11.36 25.93 16.64
N SER A 32 11.92 26.10 17.85
CA SER A 32 12.20 24.98 18.76
C SER A 32 10.95 24.33 19.37
N LYS A 33 9.90 25.11 19.69
CA LYS A 33 8.60 24.54 20.12
C LYS A 33 7.86 23.83 18.98
N LYS A 34 7.91 24.38 17.76
CA LYS A 34 7.24 23.81 16.59
C LYS A 34 7.88 22.49 16.16
N CYS A 35 9.21 22.39 16.20
CA CYS A 35 9.92 21.12 16.01
C CYS A 35 9.44 20.05 17.00
N SER A 36 9.22 20.42 18.27
CA SER A 36 8.70 19.49 19.29
C SER A 36 7.23 19.09 19.07
N GLU A 37 6.37 19.98 18.58
CA GLU A 37 4.98 19.65 18.27
C GLU A 37 4.86 18.71 17.07
N ASP A 38 5.66 18.95 16.03
CA ASP A 38 5.69 18.10 14.84
C ASP A 38 6.28 16.71 15.16
N GLU A 39 7.29 16.63 16.02
CA GLU A 39 7.81 15.37 16.55
C GLU A 39 6.74 14.58 17.33
N LYS A 40 6.02 15.24 18.26
CA LYS A 40 4.93 14.61 19.01
C LYS A 40 3.82 14.12 18.08
N LEU A 41 3.47 14.89 17.06
CA LEU A 41 2.49 14.52 16.06
C LEU A 41 2.94 13.28 15.27
N ASN A 42 4.21 13.20 14.90
CA ASN A 42 4.77 12.05 14.19
C ASN A 42 4.77 10.78 15.07
N VAL A 43 5.15 10.90 16.34
CA VAL A 43 5.07 9.78 17.30
C VAL A 43 3.62 9.30 17.45
N PHE A 44 2.67 10.24 17.59
CA PHE A 44 1.25 9.91 17.68
C PHE A 44 0.72 9.24 16.41
N LYS A 45 1.09 9.73 15.22
CA LYS A 45 0.77 9.08 13.94
C LYS A 45 1.30 7.64 13.93
N GLN A 46 2.51 7.38 14.38
CA GLN A 46 3.06 6.01 14.45
C GLN A 46 2.29 5.12 15.43
N GLU A 47 1.81 5.66 16.57
CA GLU A 47 0.94 4.93 17.50
C GLU A 47 -0.38 4.53 16.82
N ILE A 48 -1.07 5.49 16.19
CA ILE A 48 -2.33 5.26 15.47
C ILE A 48 -2.13 4.27 14.32
N TRP A 49 -1.02 4.39 13.59
CA TRP A 49 -0.69 3.45 12.52
C TRP A 49 -0.58 2.02 13.04
N LYS A 50 0.10 1.81 14.18
CA LYS A 50 0.22 0.47 14.81
C LYS A 50 -1.13 -0.05 15.29
N GLU A 51 -1.95 0.81 15.88
CA GLU A 51 -3.29 0.42 16.32
C GLU A 51 -4.16 -0.03 15.13
N ILE A 52 -4.16 0.75 14.04
CA ILE A 52 -4.81 0.40 12.77
C ILE A 52 -4.27 -0.92 12.22
N ASP A 53 -2.95 -1.07 12.10
CA ASP A 53 -2.34 -2.27 11.52
C ASP A 53 -2.64 -3.55 12.29
N SER A 54 -2.84 -3.44 13.62
CA SER A 54 -3.19 -4.56 14.49
C SER A 54 -4.65 -5.04 14.36
N MET A 55 -5.51 -4.30 13.65
CA MET A 55 -6.93 -4.65 13.53
C MET A 55 -7.13 -5.94 12.71
N PRO A 56 -8.17 -6.73 13.01
CA PRO A 56 -8.41 -8.01 12.36
C PRO A 56 -9.03 -7.83 10.96
N TYR A 57 -8.30 -7.27 10.01
CA TYR A 57 -8.80 -7.00 8.66
C TYR A 57 -8.82 -8.24 7.75
N ASN A 58 -9.81 -8.29 6.85
CA ASN A 58 -9.91 -9.29 5.79
C ASN A 58 -8.72 -9.18 4.83
N ARG A 59 -7.94 -10.25 4.69
CA ARG A 59 -6.76 -10.26 3.80
C ARG A 59 -7.12 -10.12 2.34
N GLU A 60 -8.34 -10.49 1.96
CA GLU A 60 -8.84 -10.48 0.59
C GLU A 60 -9.43 -9.13 0.18
N ALA A 61 -9.62 -8.19 1.12
CA ALA A 61 -10.10 -6.84 0.85
C ALA A 61 -8.95 -5.83 0.79
N GLY A 62 -9.03 -4.91 -0.17
CA GLY A 62 -8.19 -3.72 -0.22
C GLY A 62 -8.67 -2.68 0.78
N ILE A 63 -7.76 -2.01 1.48
CA ILE A 63 -8.10 -1.02 2.51
C ILE A 63 -7.26 0.22 2.31
N SER A 64 -7.90 1.38 2.22
CA SER A 64 -7.21 2.68 2.23
C SER A 64 -7.88 3.58 3.26
N ILE A 65 -7.08 4.14 4.17
CA ILE A 65 -7.52 5.04 5.22
C ILE A 65 -6.76 6.36 5.04
N GLN A 66 -7.50 7.42 4.82
CA GLN A 66 -7.01 8.79 4.69
C GLN A 66 -7.31 9.52 5.98
N ILE A 67 -6.28 10.07 6.64
CA ILE A 67 -6.44 10.83 7.88
C ILE A 67 -5.69 12.15 7.71
N THR A 68 -6.40 13.26 7.84
CA THR A 68 -5.80 14.59 7.72
C THR A 68 -4.98 14.96 8.97
N ASP A 69 -3.97 15.82 8.80
CA ASP A 69 -3.19 16.35 9.92
C ASP A 69 -4.04 17.09 10.96
N GLY A 70 -5.09 17.78 10.50
CA GLY A 70 -6.09 18.41 11.35
C GLY A 70 -6.81 17.42 12.26
N ALA A 71 -7.22 16.28 11.70
CA ALA A 71 -7.84 15.20 12.48
C ALA A 71 -6.88 14.63 13.53
N PHE A 72 -5.61 14.36 13.19
CA PHE A 72 -4.63 13.91 14.17
C PHE A 72 -4.45 14.92 15.31
N LYS A 73 -4.34 16.21 14.98
CA LYS A 73 -4.23 17.27 15.98
C LYS A 73 -5.46 17.34 16.88
N ARG A 74 -6.66 17.09 16.34
CA ARG A 74 -7.90 17.00 17.13
C ARG A 74 -7.88 15.78 18.04
N MET A 75 -7.50 14.60 17.55
CA MET A 75 -7.38 13.37 18.34
C MET A 75 -6.39 13.49 19.49
N MET A 76 -5.29 14.24 19.32
CA MET A 76 -4.33 14.51 20.40
C MET A 76 -4.90 15.41 21.50
N LYS A 77 -5.88 16.26 21.20
CA LYS A 77 -6.48 17.23 22.14
C LYS A 77 -7.78 16.72 22.76
N ASP A 78 -8.53 15.92 22.02
CA ASP A 78 -9.85 15.40 22.37
C ASP A 78 -9.82 13.86 22.33
N SER A 79 -9.67 13.26 23.52
CA SER A 79 -9.62 11.80 23.65
C SER A 79 -10.94 11.15 23.24
N LYS A 80 -12.09 11.82 23.45
CA LYS A 80 -13.40 11.29 23.06
C LYS A 80 -13.49 11.18 21.54
N PHE A 81 -12.99 12.19 20.82
CA PHE A 81 -12.91 12.14 19.37
C PHE A 81 -11.94 11.05 18.88
N LYS A 82 -10.77 10.88 19.52
CA LYS A 82 -9.85 9.77 19.22
C LYS A 82 -10.56 8.42 19.35
N ASP A 83 -11.18 8.17 20.50
CA ASP A 83 -11.84 6.89 20.79
C ASP A 83 -12.96 6.60 19.79
N GLU A 84 -13.78 7.60 19.47
CA GLU A 84 -14.86 7.47 18.49
C GLU A 84 -14.35 7.09 17.09
N MET A 85 -13.26 7.72 16.64
CA MET A 85 -12.67 7.43 15.32
C MET A 85 -12.01 6.06 15.30
N ILE A 86 -11.26 5.70 16.34
CA ILE A 86 -10.64 4.38 16.47
C ILE A 86 -11.68 3.27 16.54
N ASP A 87 -12.75 3.44 17.32
CA ASP A 87 -13.83 2.47 17.41
C ASP A 87 -14.59 2.33 16.10
N THR A 88 -14.71 3.43 15.34
CA THR A 88 -15.27 3.37 13.98
C THR A 88 -14.39 2.58 13.04
N LEU A 89 -13.08 2.79 13.06
CA LEU A 89 -12.13 1.99 12.28
C LEU A 89 -12.14 0.51 12.66
N LYS A 90 -12.29 0.19 13.95
CA LYS A 90 -12.44 -1.19 14.44
C LYS A 90 -13.72 -1.83 13.91
N ARG A 91 -14.84 -1.11 13.94
CA ARG A 91 -16.12 -1.57 13.36
C ARG A 91 -16.00 -1.79 11.84
N ASP A 92 -15.35 -0.89 11.13
CA ASP A 92 -15.08 -1.03 9.69
C ASP A 92 -14.22 -2.27 9.38
N ALA A 93 -13.20 -2.53 10.20
CA ALA A 93 -12.35 -3.70 10.07
C ALA A 93 -13.17 -5.00 10.15
N ILE A 94 -14.05 -5.07 11.15
CA ILE A 94 -14.95 -6.21 11.37
C ILE A 94 -15.98 -6.31 10.24
N ALA A 95 -16.58 -5.20 9.83
CA ALA A 95 -17.57 -5.17 8.75
C ALA A 95 -16.97 -5.67 7.43
N THR A 96 -15.71 -5.32 7.15
CA THR A 96 -14.98 -5.78 5.95
C THR A 96 -14.73 -7.29 5.96
N ASN A 97 -14.64 -7.94 7.14
CA ASN A 97 -14.57 -9.41 7.21
C ASN A 97 -15.87 -10.11 6.80
N ASN A 98 -17.00 -9.46 7.06
CA ASN A 98 -18.32 -10.02 6.80
C ASN A 98 -18.91 -9.53 5.46
N SER A 99 -18.20 -8.66 4.73
CA SER A 99 -18.67 -8.02 3.51
C SER A 99 -18.08 -8.67 2.26
N LEU A 100 -18.86 -8.66 1.18
CA LEU A 100 -18.41 -8.99 -0.19
C LEU A 100 -17.68 -7.82 -0.87
N ALA A 101 -17.54 -6.68 -0.19
CA ALA A 101 -16.79 -5.54 -0.70
C ALA A 101 -15.31 -5.92 -0.84
N GLY A 102 -14.78 -5.81 -2.05
CA GLY A 102 -13.38 -6.12 -2.29
C GLY A 102 -12.44 -4.95 -1.99
N THR A 103 -12.96 -3.73 -1.79
CA THR A 103 -12.16 -2.61 -1.28
C THR A 103 -12.99 -1.67 -0.41
N THR A 104 -12.41 -1.23 0.70
CA THR A 104 -12.97 -0.20 1.59
C THR A 104 -12.06 1.02 1.60
N LEU A 105 -12.66 2.19 1.47
CA LEU A 105 -12.02 3.50 1.57
C LEU A 105 -12.61 4.25 2.75
N THR A 106 -11.75 4.66 3.67
CA THR A 106 -12.11 5.45 4.84
C THR A 106 -11.41 6.78 4.78
N ARG A 107 -12.12 7.86 5.11
CA ARG A 107 -11.57 9.21 5.26
C ARG A 107 -11.98 9.80 6.60
N ILE A 108 -10.99 10.29 7.33
CA ILE A 108 -11.16 10.94 8.63
C ILE A 108 -10.58 12.35 8.54
N ASP A 109 -11.42 13.34 8.80
CA ASP A 109 -11.05 14.75 8.89
C ASP A 109 -11.46 15.34 10.24
N GLU A 110 -11.32 16.65 10.41
CA GLU A 110 -11.69 17.36 11.63
C GLU A 110 -13.19 17.28 11.94
N ASN A 111 -14.04 17.01 10.95
CA ASN A 111 -15.48 16.90 11.12
C ASN A 111 -15.91 15.48 11.49
N GLY A 112 -15.09 14.47 11.17
CA GLY A 112 -15.29 13.09 11.60
C GLY A 112 -14.97 12.07 10.50
N TYR A 113 -15.75 10.99 10.50
CA TYR A 113 -15.54 9.83 9.65
C TYR A 113 -16.46 9.84 8.41
N SER A 114 -15.92 9.40 7.27
CA SER A 114 -16.67 9.06 6.06
C SER A 114 -16.10 7.79 5.43
N GLY A 115 -16.95 6.91 4.92
CA GLY A 115 -16.54 5.60 4.40
C GLY A 115 -17.28 5.21 3.13
N TYR A 116 -16.57 4.56 2.22
CA TYR A 116 -17.08 4.01 0.97
C TYR A 116 -16.58 2.59 0.76
N SER A 117 -17.43 1.71 0.25
CA SER A 117 -17.08 0.33 -0.06
C SER A 117 -17.41 0.01 -1.50
N TYR A 118 -16.47 -0.66 -2.19
CA TYR A 118 -16.57 -1.03 -3.60
C TYR A 118 -16.61 -2.55 -3.74
N CYS A 119 -17.70 -3.06 -4.30
CA CYS A 119 -17.84 -4.48 -4.66
C CYS A 119 -17.36 -4.76 -6.09
N LYS A 120 -17.61 -3.82 -7.02
CA LYS A 120 -17.17 -3.87 -8.41
C LYS A 120 -16.08 -2.82 -8.63
N GLU A 121 -15.17 -3.07 -9.56
CA GLU A 121 -14.04 -2.17 -9.87
C GLU A 121 -13.17 -1.84 -8.64
N ASN A 122 -13.15 -2.76 -7.67
CA ASN A 122 -12.44 -2.63 -6.39
C ASN A 122 -10.94 -2.35 -6.56
N GLU A 123 -10.25 -3.01 -7.51
CA GLU A 123 -8.84 -2.79 -7.79
C GLU A 123 -8.56 -1.38 -8.32
N ALA A 124 -9.45 -0.85 -9.16
CA ALA A 124 -9.32 0.50 -9.72
C ALA A 124 -9.59 1.56 -8.65
N ALA A 125 -10.65 1.38 -7.85
CA ALA A 125 -10.96 2.24 -6.71
C ALA A 125 -9.81 2.24 -5.69
N PHE A 126 -9.28 1.06 -5.36
CA PHE A 126 -8.11 0.95 -4.49
C PHE A 126 -6.92 1.72 -5.06
N ALA A 127 -6.56 1.50 -6.32
CA ALA A 127 -5.40 2.15 -6.94
C ALA A 127 -5.51 3.67 -6.96
N ALA A 128 -6.71 4.21 -7.24
CA ALA A 128 -6.97 5.65 -7.27
C ALA A 128 -6.81 6.31 -5.89
N HIS A 129 -7.17 5.60 -4.82
CA HIS A 129 -7.21 6.18 -3.48
C HIS A 129 -6.03 5.80 -2.58
N SER A 130 -5.43 4.63 -2.78
CA SER A 130 -4.27 4.15 -2.02
C SER A 130 -2.99 4.91 -2.36
N SER A 131 -2.91 5.45 -3.58
CA SER A 131 -1.76 6.22 -4.07
C SER A 131 -1.93 7.74 -3.88
N ASN A 132 -3.08 8.18 -3.35
CA ASN A 132 -3.30 9.59 -3.07
C ASN A 132 -2.33 10.08 -1.97
N LYS A 133 -1.86 11.32 -2.07
CA LYS A 133 -0.95 11.95 -1.10
C LYS A 133 -1.52 12.00 0.31
N ASP A 134 -2.85 11.92 0.42
CA ASP A 134 -3.58 11.96 1.68
C ASP A 134 -3.82 10.56 2.30
N SER A 135 -3.34 9.49 1.65
CA SER A 135 -3.45 8.12 2.18
C SER A 135 -2.48 7.94 3.34
N PHE A 136 -3.02 7.78 4.54
CA PHE A 136 -2.26 7.57 5.75
C PHE A 136 -1.91 6.09 5.97
N TYR A 137 -2.85 5.20 5.66
CA TYR A 137 -2.69 3.76 5.75
C TYR A 137 -3.28 3.11 4.50
N SER A 138 -2.57 2.16 3.91
CA SER A 138 -3.11 1.39 2.80
C SER A 138 -2.59 -0.04 2.84
N ARG A 139 -3.50 -0.98 2.64
CA ARG A 139 -3.20 -2.41 2.51
C ARG A 139 -3.87 -2.96 1.27
N LYS A 140 -3.08 -3.49 0.35
CA LYS A 140 -3.61 -4.13 -0.86
C LYS A 140 -4.22 -5.49 -0.51
N ALA A 141 -5.31 -5.84 -1.17
CA ALA A 141 -5.88 -7.18 -1.12
C ALA A 141 -4.84 -8.22 -1.53
N VAL A 142 -4.72 -9.29 -0.75
CA VAL A 142 -3.99 -10.49 -1.15
C VAL A 142 -4.93 -11.31 -2.01
N LYS A 143 -4.58 -11.46 -3.31
CA LYS A 143 -5.34 -12.36 -4.19
C LYS A 143 -5.22 -13.78 -3.66
N LYS A 144 -6.36 -14.46 -3.46
CA LYS A 144 -6.36 -15.92 -3.27
C LYS A 144 -5.63 -16.56 -4.46
N HIS A 145 -4.77 -17.53 -4.17
CA HIS A 145 -4.11 -18.30 -5.21
C HIS A 145 -5.17 -19.10 -5.97
N ASP A 146 -5.38 -18.77 -7.25
CA ASP A 146 -6.38 -19.43 -8.08
C ASP A 146 -5.82 -20.76 -8.61
N TYR A 147 -5.90 -21.79 -7.76
CA TYR A 147 -5.47 -23.14 -8.10
C TYR A 147 -6.24 -23.72 -9.30
N GLU A 148 -7.48 -23.29 -9.53
CA GLU A 148 -8.30 -23.80 -10.64
C GLU A 148 -7.82 -23.23 -11.97
N ALA A 149 -7.58 -21.91 -12.05
CA ALA A 149 -7.00 -21.28 -13.22
C ALA A 149 -5.61 -21.84 -13.53
N GLU A 150 -4.79 -22.08 -12.51
CA GLU A 150 -3.46 -22.69 -12.69
C GLU A 150 -3.55 -24.14 -13.19
N SER A 151 -4.50 -24.92 -12.66
CA SER A 151 -4.76 -26.29 -13.11
C SER A 151 -5.16 -26.32 -14.59
N LYS A 152 -6.11 -25.46 -14.99
CA LYS A 152 -6.52 -25.30 -16.41
C LYS A 152 -5.35 -24.89 -17.30
N LYS A 153 -4.50 -23.97 -16.84
CA LYS A 153 -3.29 -23.55 -17.57
C LYS A 153 -2.31 -24.72 -17.74
N ARG A 154 -2.11 -25.55 -16.71
CA ARG A 154 -1.28 -26.76 -16.79
C ARG A 154 -1.87 -27.78 -17.77
N GLU A 155 -3.18 -27.98 -17.77
CA GLU A 155 -3.84 -28.88 -18.72
C GLU A 155 -3.68 -28.41 -20.17
N LEU A 156 -3.90 -27.13 -20.45
CA LEU A 156 -3.66 -26.54 -21.77
C LEU A 156 -2.21 -26.70 -22.23
N GLN A 157 -1.24 -26.52 -21.33
CA GLN A 157 0.17 -26.76 -21.64
C GLN A 157 0.45 -28.23 -21.99
N ARG A 158 -0.19 -29.19 -21.30
CA ARG A 158 -0.07 -30.62 -21.63
C ARG A 158 -0.65 -30.92 -23.00
N ILE A 159 -1.84 -30.40 -23.31
CA ILE A 159 -2.48 -30.58 -24.62
C ILE A 159 -1.60 -30.00 -25.73
N TYR A 160 -1.06 -28.79 -25.53
CA TYR A 160 -0.18 -28.15 -26.48
C TYR A 160 1.11 -28.95 -26.70
N LYS A 161 1.74 -29.42 -25.62
CA LYS A 161 2.94 -30.26 -25.71
C LYS A 161 2.67 -31.56 -26.44
N LYS A 162 1.52 -32.21 -26.18
CA LYS A 162 1.11 -33.44 -26.87
C LYS A 162 0.92 -33.19 -28.37
N LYS A 163 0.24 -32.11 -28.77
CA LYS A 163 0.08 -31.75 -30.18
C LYS A 163 1.42 -31.50 -30.90
N MET A 164 2.39 -30.93 -30.21
CA MET A 164 3.74 -30.73 -30.77
C MET A 164 4.47 -32.05 -30.99
N LEU A 165 4.40 -32.96 -30.01
CA LEU A 165 4.94 -34.33 -30.14
C LEU A 165 4.26 -35.09 -31.28
N ASP A 166 2.93 -35.09 -31.33
CA ASP A 166 2.17 -35.78 -32.39
C ASP A 166 2.54 -35.25 -33.78
N LYS A 167 2.78 -33.94 -33.91
CA LYS A 167 3.24 -33.32 -35.16
C LYS A 167 4.65 -33.76 -35.53
N GLU A 168 5.57 -33.75 -34.57
CA GLU A 168 6.96 -34.18 -34.78
C GLU A 168 7.02 -35.66 -35.19
N ASP A 169 6.23 -36.52 -34.55
CA ASP A 169 6.13 -37.94 -34.91
C ASP A 169 5.59 -38.14 -36.33
N TYR A 170 4.58 -37.35 -36.74
CA TYR A 170 4.03 -37.38 -38.09
C TYR A 170 5.04 -36.92 -39.14
N ASP A 171 5.76 -35.83 -38.88
CA ASP A 171 6.78 -35.29 -39.78
C ASP A 171 7.93 -36.31 -39.96
N ASN A 172 8.40 -36.91 -38.86
CA ASN A 172 9.43 -37.96 -38.87
C ASN A 172 9.01 -39.22 -39.65
N LEU A 173 7.76 -39.64 -39.52
CA LEU A 173 7.23 -40.80 -40.26
C LEU A 173 7.19 -40.50 -41.76
N THR A 174 6.70 -39.31 -42.13
CA THR A 174 6.61 -38.85 -43.52
C THR A 174 8.00 -38.77 -44.17
N GLU A 175 9.00 -38.28 -43.44
CA GLU A 175 10.38 -38.24 -43.94
C GLU A 175 10.98 -39.62 -44.16
N LYS A 176 10.73 -40.59 -43.26
CA LYS A 176 11.18 -41.98 -43.42
C LYS A 176 10.57 -42.63 -44.66
N ASP A 177 9.28 -42.44 -44.88
CA ASP A 177 8.59 -42.98 -46.06
C ASP A 177 9.15 -42.39 -47.35
N LEU A 178 9.39 -41.07 -47.36
CA LEU A 178 10.01 -40.40 -48.50
C LEU A 178 11.44 -40.91 -48.79
N GLN A 179 12.23 -41.15 -47.74
CA GLN A 179 13.57 -41.73 -47.88
C GLN A 179 13.51 -43.16 -48.44
N ALA A 180 12.61 -44.00 -47.92
CA ALA A 180 12.41 -45.36 -48.41
C ALA A 180 12.03 -45.37 -49.89
N GLN A 181 11.15 -44.46 -50.32
CA GLN A 181 10.75 -44.32 -51.72
C GLN A 181 11.92 -43.91 -52.62
N LYS A 182 12.75 -42.95 -52.18
CA LYS A 182 13.96 -42.53 -52.91
C LYS A 182 14.96 -43.69 -53.08
N VAL A 183 15.19 -44.45 -52.01
CA VAL A 183 16.08 -45.62 -52.03
C VAL A 183 15.53 -46.70 -52.97
N TYR A 184 14.22 -46.97 -52.92
CA TYR A 184 13.57 -47.93 -53.80
C TYR A 184 13.70 -47.52 -55.27
N ALA A 185 13.37 -46.27 -55.61
CA ALA A 185 13.50 -45.75 -56.96
C ALA A 185 14.94 -45.86 -57.48
N SER A 186 15.93 -45.45 -56.67
CA SER A 186 17.36 -45.58 -56.99
C SER A 186 17.77 -47.02 -57.31
N LYS A 187 17.32 -48.00 -56.49
CA LYS A 187 17.57 -49.42 -56.75
C LYS A 187 16.95 -49.90 -58.08
N GLN A 188 15.76 -49.44 -58.44
CA GLN A 188 15.14 -49.78 -59.73
C GLN A 188 15.92 -49.18 -60.91
N TYR A 189 16.36 -47.93 -60.80
CA TYR A 189 17.21 -47.30 -61.82
C TYR A 189 18.52 -48.07 -62.02
N GLN A 190 19.22 -48.44 -60.95
CA GLN A 190 20.45 -49.23 -61.05
C GLN A 190 20.25 -50.59 -61.70
N LYS A 191 19.15 -51.30 -61.36
CA LYS A 191 18.79 -52.57 -62.02
C LYS A 191 18.55 -52.40 -63.51
N ASN A 192 17.83 -51.35 -63.91
CA ASN A 192 17.49 -51.12 -65.31
C ASN A 192 18.71 -50.73 -66.16
N ILE A 193 19.68 -50.00 -65.59
CA ILE A 193 20.94 -49.69 -66.27
C ILE A 193 21.79 -50.95 -66.48
N GLY A 194 21.89 -51.83 -65.46
CA GLY A 194 22.64 -53.09 -65.58
C GLY A 194 22.06 -54.14 -66.53
N VAL A 195 20.84 -53.92 -67.05
CA VAL A 195 20.21 -54.78 -68.07
C VAL A 195 20.52 -54.31 -69.49
N ILE A 196 21.02 -53.08 -69.67
CA ILE A 196 21.35 -52.51 -70.99
C ILE A 196 22.77 -52.90 -71.45
N ASP A 197 23.64 -53.33 -70.52
CA ASP A 197 25.04 -53.68 -70.78
C ASP A 197 25.32 -55.20 -70.98
N ASN A 198 24.28 -56.03 -71.21
CA ASN A 198 24.42 -57.46 -71.55
C ASN A 198 23.88 -57.78 -72.95
#